data_AF-A0A366ICZ2-F1
#
_entry.id   AF-A0A366ICZ2-F1
#
_cell.length_a   1.000
_cell.length_b   1.000
_cell.length_c   1.000
_cell.angle_alpha   90.00
_cell.angle_beta   90.00
_cell.angle_gamma   90.00
#
_symmetry.space_group_name_H-M   'P 1'
#
loop_
_entity.id
_entity.type
_entity.pdbx_description
1 polymer ?
#
loop_
_entity_poly.entity_id
_entity_poly.type
_entity_poly.pdbx_seq_one_letter_code
_entity_poly.pdbx_strand_id
1 'polypeptide(L)' 'MTRAVTALRRGAAGVWWYLKEIMGENAYLHYLESYERRHGTREGAMGEREFWRDLTDEQDRNPTARCC' A
#
# COMPACT_ATOMS: atom_id res chain seq x y z
N MET A 1 4.12 -26.34 24.00
CA MET A 1 4.55 -24.92 23.93
C MET A 1 4.70 -24.38 22.51
N THR A 2 5.23 -25.15 21.55
CA THR A 2 5.50 -24.69 20.17
C THR A 2 4.25 -24.22 19.38
N ARG A 3 3.10 -24.90 19.56
CA ARG A 3 1.83 -24.55 18.89
C ARG A 3 1.28 -23.18 19.28
N ALA A 4 1.44 -22.79 20.54
CA ALA A 4 1.02 -21.47 21.02
C ALA A 4 1.87 -20.36 20.41
N VAL A 5 3.18 -20.57 20.30
CA VAL A 5 4.11 -19.63 19.64
C VAL A 5 3.78 -19.48 18.15
N THR A 6 3.46 -20.59 17.46
CA THR A 6 3.06 -20.54 16.05
C THR A 6 1.73 -19.82 15.84
N ALA A 7 0.75 -20.03 16.74
CA ALA A 7 -0.54 -19.34 16.67
C ALA A 7 -0.39 -17.83 16.91
N LEU A 8 0.40 -17.44 17.91
CA LEU A 8 0.70 -16.03 18.20
C LEU A 8 1.44 -15.35 17.04
N ARG A 9 2.41 -16.04 16.43
CA ARG A 9 3.11 -15.51 15.23
C ARG A 9 2.17 -15.28 14.05
N ARG A 10 1.21 -16.17 13.82
CA ARG A 10 0.20 -15.99 12.76
C ARG A 10 -0.73 -14.82 13.06
N GLY A 11 -1.19 -14.67 14.29
CA GLY A 11 -2.00 -13.52 14.71
C GLY A 11 -1.26 -12.21 14.55
N ALA A 12 -0.01 -12.15 15.00
CA ALA A 12 0.84 -10.95 14.86
C ALA A 12 1.13 -10.60 13.39
N ALA A 13 1.37 -11.60 12.54
CA ALA A 13 1.56 -11.38 11.10
C ALA A 13 0.30 -10.79 10.43
N GLY A 14 -0.89 -11.25 10.82
CA GLY A 14 -2.16 -10.70 10.33
C GLY A 14 -2.38 -9.25 10.77
N VAL A 15 -2.12 -8.94 12.04
CA VAL A 15 -2.20 -7.56 12.57
C VAL A 15 -1.19 -6.65 11.86
N TRP A 16 0.03 -7.12 11.64
CA TRP A 16 1.06 -6.35 10.94
C TRP A 16 0.69 -6.11 9.49
N TRP A 17 0.16 -7.11 8.78
CA TRP A 17 -0.39 -6.94 7.43
C TRP A 17 -1.51 -5.90 7.40
N TYR A 18 -2.43 -5.95 8.36
CA TYR A 18 -3.51 -4.98 8.48
C TYR A 18 -3.02 -3.56 8.76
N LEU A 19 -2.00 -3.41 9.63
CA LEU A 19 -1.38 -2.12 9.88
C LEU A 19 -0.69 -1.57 8.63
N LYS A 20 -0.03 -2.41 7.83
CA LYS A 20 0.56 -1.98 6.55
C LYS A 20 -0.46 -1.51 5.54
N GLU A 21 -1.60 -2.19 5.50
CA GLU A 21 -2.72 -1.81 4.65
C GLU A 21 -3.26 -0.43 5.05
N ILE A 22 -3.42 -0.18 6.36
CA ILE A 22 -3.87 1.12 6.88
C ILE A 22 -2.84 2.22 6.68
N MET A 23 -1.56 1.94 6.92
CA MET A 23 -0.49 2.93 6.77
C MET A 23 -0.19 3.26 5.30
N GLY A 24 -0.87 2.60 4.35
CA GLY A 24 -0.69 2.84 2.94
C GLY A 24 0.62 2.30 2.39
N GLU A 25 1.36 1.48 3.15
CA GLU A 25 2.61 0.85 2.66
C GLU A 25 2.35 -0.02 1.43
N ASN A 26 1.12 -0.52 1.26
CA ASN A 26 0.69 -1.29 0.10
C ASN A 26 0.13 -0.43 -1.05
N ALA A 27 0.14 0.90 -0.97
CA ALA A 27 -0.43 1.79 -1.99
C ALA A 27 0.14 1.52 -3.39
N TYR A 28 1.44 1.23 -3.47
CA TYR A 28 2.09 0.86 -4.74
C TYR A 28 1.60 -0.49 -5.29
N LEU A 29 1.37 -1.49 -4.42
CA LEU A 29 0.82 -2.78 -4.85
C LEU A 29 -0.61 -2.64 -5.37
N HIS A 30 -1.43 -1.84 -4.69
CA HIS A 30 -2.77 -1.50 -5.14
C HIS A 30 -2.75 -0.75 -6.47
N TYR A 31 -1.82 0.19 -6.65
CA TYR A 31 -1.59 0.87 -7.93
C TYR A 31 -1.28 -0.14 -9.04
N LEU A 32 -0.34 -1.06 -8.83
CA LEU A 32 0.01 -2.08 -9.82
C LEU A 32 -1.15 -3.01 -10.15
N GLU A 33 -1.90 -3.47 -9.14
CA GLU A 33 -3.08 -4.32 -9.36
C GLU A 33 -4.17 -3.56 -10.13
N SER A 34 -4.35 -2.27 -9.82
CA SER A 34 -5.29 -1.40 -10.51
C SER A 34 -4.85 -1.11 -11.96
N TYR A 35 -3.54 -0.92 -12.17
CA TYR A 35 -2.93 -0.70 -13.48
C TYR A 35 -3.05 -1.96 -14.34
N GLU A 36 -2.70 -3.13 -13.80
CA GLU A 36 -2.82 -4.42 -14.48
C GLU A 36 -4.27 -4.73 -14.84
N ARG A 37 -5.23 -4.45 -13.94
CA ARG A 37 -6.66 -4.59 -14.26
C ARG A 37 -7.13 -3.68 -15.39
N ARG A 38 -6.53 -2.50 -15.57
CA ARG A 38 -6.90 -1.55 -16.63
C ARG A 38 -6.19 -1.82 -17.95
N HIS A 39 -4.92 -2.19 -17.91
CA HIS A 39 -4.04 -2.28 -19.08
C HIS A 39 -3.72 -3.73 -19.50
N GLY A 40 -4.08 -4.73 -18.69
CA GLY A 40 -3.80 -6.14 -18.95
C GLY A 40 -2.32 -6.52 -18.81
N THR A 41 -1.45 -5.57 -18.46
CA THR A 41 -0.01 -5.75 -18.24
C THR A 41 0.49 -4.81 -17.17
N ARG A 42 1.65 -5.12 -16.60
CA ARG A 42 2.42 -4.21 -15.73
C ARG A 42 3.53 -3.48 -16.49
N GLU A 43 3.76 -3.84 -17.75
CA GLU A 43 4.75 -3.19 -18.60
C GLU A 43 4.30 -1.74 -18.87
N GLY A 44 5.07 -0.78 -18.37
CA GLY A 44 4.74 0.65 -18.43
C GLY A 44 4.12 1.25 -17.17
N ALA A 45 3.90 0.45 -16.12
CA ALA A 45 3.54 1.00 -14.81
C ALA A 45 4.69 1.87 -14.26
N MET A 46 4.34 2.91 -13.51
CA MET A 46 5.33 3.75 -12.82
C MET A 46 6.17 2.89 -11.87
N GLY A 47 7.47 3.18 -11.79
CA GLY A 47 8.32 2.57 -10.78
C GLY A 47 7.95 3.04 -9.38
N GLU A 48 8.26 2.24 -8.36
CA GLU A 48 7.88 2.50 -6.97
C GLU A 48 8.27 3.91 -6.47
N ARG A 49 9.52 4.33 -6.71
CA ARG A 49 9.99 5.66 -6.31
C ARG A 49 9.26 6.80 -7.02
N GLU A 50 8.91 6.60 -8.28
CA GLU A 50 8.20 7.60 -9.08
C GLU A 50 6.76 7.72 -8.60
N PHE A 51 6.10 6.59 -8.32
CA PHE A 51 4.77 6.54 -7.72
C PHE A 51 4.72 7.30 -6.38
N TRP A 52 5.67 7.05 -5.48
CA TRP A 52 5.70 7.76 -4.19
C TRP A 52 5.93 9.26 -4.34
N ARG A 53 6.79 9.67 -5.29
CA ARG A 53 7.00 11.10 -5.57
C ARG A 53 5.72 11.74 -6.09
N ASP A 54 5.07 11.14 -7.07
CA ASP A 54 3.81 11.64 -7.65
C ASP A 54 2.69 11.69 -6.62
N LEU A 55 2.58 10.68 -5.76
CA LEU A 55 1.59 10.64 -4.69
C LEU A 55 1.82 11.77 -3.66
N THR A 56 3.06 12.02 -3.26
CA THR A 56 3.39 13.14 -2.37
C THR A 56 3.17 14.48 -3.07
N ASP A 57 3.60 14.62 -4.31
CA ASP A 57 3.39 15.84 -5.12
C ASP A 57 1.88 16.15 -5.28
N GLU A 58 1.04 15.12 -5.42
CA GLU A 58 -0.42 15.26 -5.48
C GLU A 58 -1.02 15.66 -4.13
N GLN A 59 -0.53 15.08 -3.02
CA GLN A 59 -0.96 15.48 -1.66
C GLN A 59 -0.56 16.91 -1.32
N ASP A 60 0.62 17.35 -1.76
CA ASP A 60 1.12 18.71 -1.58
C ASP A 60 0.36 19.73 -2.45
N ARG A 61 0.03 19.35 -3.70
CA ARG A 61 -0.74 20.22 -4.62
C ARG A 61 -2.22 20.30 -4.26
N ASN A 62 -2.78 19.23 -3.72
CA ASN A 62 -4.18 19.15 -3.33
C ASN A 62 -4.30 18.71 -1.86
N PRO A 63 -3.91 19.58 -0.92
CA PRO A 63 -4.05 19.26 0.50
C PRO A 63 -5.54 19.19 0.80
N THR A 64 -6.10 17.98 0.88
CA THR A 64 -7.49 17.72 1.25
C THR A 64 -7.82 18.10 2.70
N ALA A 65 -6.98 18.90 3.35
CA ALA A 65 -7.34 19.67 4.53
C ALA A 65 -8.35 20.73 4.10
N ARG A 66 -9.62 20.33 3.98
CA ARG A 66 -10.75 21.26 4.01
C ARG A 66 -10.74 21.92 5.39
N CYS A 67 -9.96 22.98 5.54
CA CYS A 67 -10.19 23.95 6.60
C CYS A 67 -11.45 24.73 6.19
N CYS A 68 -12.60 24.17 6.54
CA CYS A 68 -13.87 24.86 6.66
C CYS A 68 -14.47 24.40 7.98
#